data_AF-A0A962YLR1-F1
#
_entry.id   AF-A0A962YLR1-F1
#
_cell.length_a   1.000
_cell.length_b   1.000
_cell.length_c   1.000
_cell.angle_alpha   90.00
_cell.angle_beta   90.00
_cell.angle_gamma   90.00
#
_symmetry.space_group_name_H-M   'P 1'
#
loop_
_entity.id
_entity.type
_entity.pdbx_description
1 polymer ?
#
loop_
_entity_poly.entity_id
_entity_poly.type
_entity_poly.pdbx_seq_one_letter_code
_entity_poly.pdbx_strand_id
1 'polypeptide(L)'
;MPDTWYRTTRLLIATALLLAGCSGDPGTGPVEVKWDRDVCTRCNMVLSDREHSAQVRYTPADGKRSQVRKFDDLGCAVLWLDQQPWHDEPGVEIWVTDHRNGQWIDARNAYYVTGRHTSMQYGLGAQTGETADTLDFARARDHIYRIEEQFNIHGGNLEHPEPASPPPIR
;
A
#
# COMPACT_ATOMS: atom_id res chain seq x y z
N MET A 1 -29.18 -56.31 11.98
CA MET A 1 -28.76 -55.29 11.00
C MET A 1 -28.31 -54.03 11.76
N PRO A 2 -27.03 -53.92 12.19
CA PRO A 2 -26.53 -52.78 12.95
C PRO A 2 -25.55 -51.90 12.15
N ASP A 3 -25.77 -51.71 10.83
CA ASP A 3 -24.73 -51.10 9.96
C ASP A 3 -25.07 -49.69 9.48
N THR A 4 -26.26 -49.18 9.81
CA THR A 4 -26.77 -47.87 9.31
C THR A 4 -26.41 -46.69 10.22
N TRP A 5 -26.20 -46.91 11.51
CA TRP A 5 -25.85 -45.86 12.48
C TRP A 5 -24.42 -45.33 12.30
N TYR A 6 -23.43 -46.20 11.99
CA TYR A 6 -22.05 -45.76 11.77
C TYR A 6 -21.85 -44.95 10.48
N ARG A 7 -22.68 -45.16 9.45
CA ARG A 7 -22.56 -44.46 8.16
C ARG A 7 -23.03 -43.01 8.22
N THR A 8 -24.06 -42.73 9.01
CA THR A 8 -24.58 -41.36 9.21
C THR A 8 -23.71 -40.55 10.17
N THR A 9 -23.17 -41.16 11.23
CA THR A 9 -22.26 -40.47 12.17
C THR A 9 -20.92 -40.07 11.53
N ARG A 10 -20.36 -40.90 10.63
CA ARG A 10 -19.13 -40.57 9.87
C ARG A 10 -19.33 -39.41 8.90
N LEU A 11 -20.52 -39.29 8.31
CA LEU A 11 -20.84 -38.20 7.38
C LEU A 11 -20.97 -36.86 8.11
N LEU A 12 -21.50 -36.85 9.34
CA LEU A 12 -21.69 -35.63 10.13
C LEU A 12 -20.37 -35.08 10.70
N ILE A 13 -19.40 -35.93 11.06
CA ILE A 13 -18.09 -35.49 11.57
C ILE A 13 -17.20 -34.91 10.45
N ALA A 14 -17.30 -35.45 9.23
CA ALA A 14 -16.56 -34.93 8.08
C ALA A 14 -17.01 -33.52 7.66
N THR A 15 -18.30 -33.20 7.79
CA THR A 15 -18.83 -31.87 7.46
C THR A 15 -18.49 -30.81 8.51
N ALA A 16 -18.35 -31.19 9.78
CA ALA A 16 -17.99 -30.26 10.86
C ALA A 16 -16.53 -29.75 10.77
N LEU A 17 -15.62 -30.52 10.16
CA LEU A 17 -14.22 -30.15 9.97
C LEU A 17 -13.99 -29.16 8.81
N LEU A 18 -14.98 -28.95 7.93
CA LEU A 18 -14.87 -28.00 6.81
C LEU A 18 -15.19 -26.54 7.19
N LEU A 19 -15.58 -26.28 8.43
CA LEU A 19 -15.93 -24.94 8.93
C LEU A 19 -14.81 -24.29 9.78
N ALA A 20 -13.64 -24.92 9.89
CA ALA A 20 -12.46 -24.32 10.51
C ALA A 20 -11.74 -23.36 9.53
N GLY A 21 -12.48 -22.44 8.92
CA GLY A 21 -11.91 -21.33 8.16
C GLY A 21 -11.46 -20.21 9.09
N CYS A 22 -10.26 -20.33 9.67
CA CYS A 22 -9.62 -19.21 10.37
C CYS A 22 -9.04 -18.23 9.32
N SER A 23 -9.90 -17.46 8.66
CA SER A 23 -9.51 -16.37 7.76
C SER A 23 -9.43 -15.03 8.51
N GLY A 24 -8.80 -15.04 9.69
CA GLY A 24 -8.58 -13.82 10.48
C GLY A 24 -7.39 -13.02 9.97
N ASP A 25 -7.42 -11.71 10.14
CA ASP A 25 -6.24 -10.85 9.94
C ASP A 25 -5.10 -11.33 10.85
N PRO A 26 -3.92 -11.70 10.31
CA PRO A 26 -2.78 -12.17 11.10
C PRO A 26 -2.21 -11.10 12.04
N GLY A 27 -2.62 -9.83 11.89
CA GLY A 27 -2.19 -8.73 12.75
C GLY A 27 -0.86 -8.10 12.35
N THR A 28 -0.23 -8.62 11.29
CA THR A 28 1.00 -8.12 10.67
C THR A 28 0.93 -8.36 9.17
N GLY A 29 1.76 -7.66 8.40
CA GLY A 29 1.82 -7.83 6.96
C GLY A 29 0.71 -7.10 6.21
N PRO A 30 0.79 -7.11 4.87
CA PRO A 30 -0.27 -6.59 4.02
C PRO A 30 -1.52 -7.50 4.11
N VAL A 31 -2.67 -6.94 3.79
CA VAL A 31 -3.91 -7.71 3.61
C VAL A 31 -4.29 -7.80 2.15
N GLU A 32 -5.17 -8.74 1.83
CA GLU A 32 -5.76 -8.83 0.50
C GLU A 32 -6.48 -7.52 0.12
N VAL A 33 -6.25 -7.08 -1.12
CA VAL A 33 -6.95 -5.95 -1.74
C VAL A 33 -8.07 -6.51 -2.60
N LYS A 34 -9.29 -6.00 -2.39
CA LYS A 34 -10.41 -6.19 -3.29
C LYS A 34 -10.29 -5.15 -4.39
N TRP A 35 -9.52 -5.50 -5.41
CA TRP A 35 -9.29 -4.66 -6.58
C TRP A 35 -10.61 -4.21 -7.21
N ASP A 36 -10.60 -2.99 -7.75
CA ASP A 36 -11.76 -2.35 -8.37
C ASP A 36 -12.94 -2.13 -7.40
N ARG A 37 -12.69 -2.20 -6.08
CA ARG A 37 -13.68 -1.99 -5.01
C ARG A 37 -13.14 -1.24 -3.80
N ASP A 38 -11.95 -1.62 -3.34
CA ASP A 38 -11.27 -0.93 -2.25
C ASP A 38 -10.83 0.46 -2.70
N VAL A 39 -10.87 1.42 -1.78
CA VAL A 39 -10.62 2.84 -2.06
C VAL A 39 -9.34 3.28 -1.36
N CYS A 40 -8.52 4.06 -2.07
CA CYS A 40 -7.35 4.72 -1.53
C CYS A 40 -7.75 5.69 -0.41
N THR A 41 -7.11 5.55 0.75
CA THR A 41 -7.42 6.34 1.94
C THR A 41 -7.12 7.83 1.76
N ARG A 42 -6.17 8.19 0.88
CA ARG A 42 -5.77 9.58 0.66
C ARG A 42 -6.57 10.27 -0.46
N CYS A 43 -6.55 9.70 -1.66
CA CYS A 43 -7.13 10.36 -2.85
C CYS A 43 -8.59 9.97 -3.14
N ASN A 44 -9.16 9.03 -2.40
CA ASN A 44 -10.52 8.49 -2.60
C ASN A 44 -10.78 7.85 -3.99
N MET A 45 -9.72 7.53 -4.75
CA MET A 45 -9.83 6.74 -5.98
C MET A 45 -9.91 5.24 -5.66
N VAL A 46 -10.54 4.48 -6.56
CA VAL A 46 -10.60 3.02 -6.49
C VAL A 46 -9.25 2.42 -6.84
N LEU A 47 -8.77 1.48 -6.03
CA LEU A 47 -7.51 0.78 -6.24
C LEU A 47 -7.59 -0.13 -7.46
N SER A 48 -6.80 0.19 -8.48
CA SER A 48 -6.73 -0.54 -9.75
C SER A 48 -5.29 -0.87 -10.17
N ASP A 49 -4.30 -0.12 -9.69
CA ASP A 49 -2.88 -0.33 -10.02
C ASP A 49 -2.21 -1.32 -9.06
N ARG A 50 -2.17 -2.57 -9.49
CA ARG A 50 -1.67 -3.71 -8.69
C ARG A 50 -0.16 -3.68 -8.47
N GLU A 51 0.58 -3.00 -9.34
CA GLU A 51 2.04 -3.01 -9.38
C GLU A 51 2.66 -1.84 -8.62
N HIS A 52 1.85 -0.84 -8.22
CA HIS A 52 2.35 0.33 -7.49
C HIS A 52 1.65 0.60 -6.16
N SER A 53 0.59 -0.15 -5.84
CA SER A 53 -0.20 -0.02 -4.60
C SER A 53 0.62 -0.10 -3.31
N ALA A 54 0.10 0.56 -2.27
CA ALA A 54 0.71 0.56 -0.95
C ALA A 54 -0.32 0.29 0.17
N GLN A 55 0.18 -0.16 1.33
CA GLN A 55 -0.59 -0.30 2.56
C GLN A 55 0.21 0.23 3.75
N VAL A 56 -0.50 0.80 4.72
CA VAL A 56 0.06 1.14 6.03
C VAL A 56 -0.71 0.37 7.08
N ARG A 57 -0.01 -0.43 7.88
CA ARG A 57 -0.56 -1.09 9.06
C ARG A 57 -0.05 -0.39 10.31
N TYR A 58 -0.94 -0.15 11.27
CA TYR A 58 -0.59 0.43 12.56
C TYR A 58 -1.53 -0.11 13.64
N THR A 59 -1.12 -0.02 14.91
CA THR A 59 -1.98 -0.36 16.05
C THR A 59 -2.34 0.93 16.79
N PRO A 60 -3.62 1.33 16.82
CA PRO A 60 -4.06 2.49 17.59
C PRO A 60 -3.71 2.36 19.09
N ALA A 61 -3.39 3.46 19.75
CA ALA A 61 -3.04 3.48 21.17
C ALA A 61 -4.15 2.92 22.10
N ASP A 62 -5.41 3.01 21.68
CA ASP A 62 -6.59 2.48 22.37
C ASP A 62 -6.97 1.05 21.94
N GLY A 63 -6.26 0.48 20.96
CA GLY A 63 -6.68 -0.69 20.21
C GLY A 63 -6.01 -1.99 20.63
N LYS A 64 -6.79 -3.07 20.70
CA LYS A 64 -6.27 -4.46 20.81
C LYS A 64 -5.91 -5.10 19.47
N ARG A 65 -6.19 -4.43 18.35
CA ARG A 65 -6.02 -4.96 16.99
C ARG A 65 -5.44 -3.89 16.07
N SER A 66 -4.53 -4.31 15.19
CA SER A 66 -3.99 -3.49 14.13
C SER A 66 -5.08 -3.09 13.13
N GLN A 67 -4.91 -1.92 12.52
CA GLN A 67 -5.69 -1.45 11.37
C GLN A 67 -4.79 -1.39 10.14
N VAL A 68 -5.39 -1.52 8.96
CA VAL A 68 -4.69 -1.39 7.68
C VAL A 68 -5.38 -0.35 6.81
N ARG A 69 -4.60 0.60 6.31
CA ARG A 69 -5.01 1.59 5.31
C ARG A 69 -4.39 1.21 3.96
N LYS A 70 -5.16 1.40 2.90
CA LYS A 70 -4.80 1.02 1.54
C LYS A 70 -4.66 2.26 0.67
N PHE A 71 -3.71 2.23 -0.26
CA PHE A 71 -3.29 3.38 -1.05
C PHE A 71 -3.02 2.98 -2.49
N ASP A 72 -3.33 3.90 -3.39
CA ASP A 72 -3.20 3.70 -4.84
C ASP A 72 -1.75 3.61 -5.28
N ASP A 73 -0.87 4.39 -4.64
CA ASP A 73 0.57 4.22 -4.73
C ASP A 73 1.32 4.63 -3.45
N LEU A 74 2.64 4.45 -3.46
CA LEU A 74 3.52 4.81 -2.35
C LEU A 74 3.42 6.29 -1.95
N GLY A 75 3.29 7.19 -2.93
CA GLY A 75 3.17 8.62 -2.66
C GLY A 75 1.94 8.93 -1.81
N CYS A 76 0.82 8.26 -2.10
CA CYS A 76 -0.36 8.37 -1.26
C CYS A 76 -0.17 7.86 0.16
N ALA A 77 0.54 6.74 0.33
CA ALA A 77 0.80 6.17 1.65
C ALA A 77 1.67 7.09 2.49
N VAL A 78 2.80 7.57 1.94
CA VAL A 78 3.76 8.45 2.62
C VAL A 78 3.10 9.77 3.05
N LEU A 79 2.46 10.48 2.11
CA LEU A 79 1.87 11.78 2.39
C LEU A 79 0.71 11.70 3.39
N TRP A 80 -0.04 10.61 3.41
CA TRP A 80 -1.08 10.39 4.41
C TRP A 80 -0.47 10.02 5.78
N LEU A 81 0.54 9.15 5.79
CA LEU A 81 1.19 8.67 7.01
C LEU A 81 1.86 9.82 7.75
N ASP A 82 2.59 10.70 7.06
CA ASP A 82 3.31 11.81 7.68
C ASP A 82 2.38 12.87 8.32
N GLN A 83 1.08 12.82 8.05
CA GLN A 83 0.06 13.64 8.74
C GLN A 83 -0.41 13.02 10.07
N GLN A 84 -0.01 11.79 10.37
CA GLN A 84 -0.44 11.08 11.58
C GLN A 84 0.53 11.36 12.74
N PRO A 85 0.06 11.62 13.97
CA PRO A 85 0.95 11.90 15.10
C PRO A 85 1.82 10.69 15.52
N TRP A 86 1.46 9.48 15.06
CA TRP A 86 2.09 8.20 15.39
C TRP A 86 2.94 7.64 14.24
N HIS A 87 3.19 8.41 13.18
CA HIS A 87 3.79 7.93 11.92
C HIS A 87 5.14 7.20 12.07
N ASP A 88 5.93 7.60 13.06
CA ASP A 88 7.26 7.05 13.36
C ASP A 88 7.24 5.99 14.47
N GLU A 89 6.08 5.56 14.95
CA GLU A 89 6.02 4.52 15.97
C GLU A 89 6.54 3.16 15.45
N PRO A 90 7.30 2.38 16.24
CA PRO A 90 7.90 1.12 15.79
C PRO A 90 6.91 0.06 15.28
N GLY A 91 5.64 0.16 15.67
CA GLY A 91 4.56 -0.75 15.24
C GLY A 91 3.92 -0.40 13.89
N VAL A 92 4.39 0.66 13.22
CA VAL A 92 3.89 1.06 11.89
C VAL A 92 4.63 0.28 10.82
N GLU A 93 3.91 -0.54 10.07
CA GLU A 93 4.41 -1.24 8.89
C GLU A 93 3.98 -0.51 7.61
N ILE A 94 4.87 -0.43 6.64
CA ILE A 94 4.58 0.13 5.31
C ILE A 94 4.89 -0.95 4.29
N TRP A 95 3.89 -1.31 3.50
CA TRP A 95 3.98 -2.32 2.45
C TRP A 95 3.75 -1.66 1.10
N VAL A 96 4.53 -2.07 0.11
CA VAL A 96 4.38 -1.63 -1.28
C VAL A 96 4.45 -2.85 -2.19
N THR A 97 3.76 -2.84 -3.32
CA THR A 97 3.90 -3.91 -4.30
C THR A 97 5.17 -3.73 -5.14
N ASP A 98 5.88 -4.82 -5.39
CA ASP A 98 7.01 -4.85 -6.31
C ASP A 98 6.47 -4.67 -7.74
N HIS A 99 6.92 -3.61 -8.41
CA HIS A 99 6.42 -3.19 -9.71
C HIS A 99 6.63 -4.20 -10.84
N ARG A 100 7.41 -5.26 -10.62
CA ARG A 100 7.67 -6.31 -11.61
C ARG A 100 6.66 -7.45 -11.54
N ASN A 101 6.06 -7.69 -10.37
CA ASN A 101 5.30 -8.91 -10.12
C ASN A 101 4.13 -8.76 -9.14
N GLY A 102 3.89 -7.54 -8.62
CA GLY A 102 2.80 -7.24 -7.70
C GLY A 102 2.94 -7.86 -6.30
N GLN A 103 4.08 -8.47 -5.96
CA GLN A 103 4.31 -9.04 -4.64
C GLN A 103 4.51 -7.95 -3.60
N TRP A 104 3.91 -8.09 -2.42
CA TRP A 104 4.13 -7.15 -1.34
C TRP A 104 5.53 -7.28 -0.76
N ILE A 105 6.18 -6.14 -0.56
CA ILE A 105 7.51 -6.01 0.04
C ILE A 105 7.49 -4.88 1.08
N ASP A 106 8.40 -4.96 2.05
CA ASP A 106 8.59 -3.89 3.04
C ASP A 106 9.13 -2.64 2.33
N ALA A 107 8.35 -1.56 2.38
CA ALA A 107 8.67 -0.31 1.72
C ALA A 107 9.97 0.31 2.25
N ARG A 108 10.26 0.20 3.56
CA ARG A 108 11.48 0.78 4.14
C ARG A 108 12.75 0.08 3.68
N ASN A 109 12.62 -1.19 3.27
CA ASN A 109 13.72 -2.03 2.79
C ASN A 109 13.73 -2.21 1.27
N ALA A 110 12.80 -1.59 0.54
CA ALA A 110 12.71 -1.66 -0.90
C ALA A 110 13.68 -0.68 -1.59
N TYR A 111 13.94 -0.96 -2.86
CA TYR A 111 14.63 -0.05 -3.78
C TYR A 111 13.63 0.51 -4.78
N TYR A 112 13.77 1.79 -5.13
CA TYR A 112 12.78 2.49 -5.92
C TYR A 112 13.37 3.00 -7.23
N VAL A 113 12.82 2.54 -8.36
CA VAL A 113 13.14 3.07 -9.68
C VAL A 113 12.21 4.24 -10.02
N THR A 114 12.74 5.26 -10.68
CA THR A 114 11.97 6.42 -11.13
C THR A 114 11.39 6.23 -12.55
N GLY A 115 10.51 7.14 -12.96
CA GLY A 115 9.97 7.18 -14.32
C GLY A 115 8.97 6.06 -14.62
N ARG A 116 8.36 5.47 -13.59
CA ARG A 116 7.22 4.57 -13.78
C ARG A 116 5.95 5.37 -14.02
N HIS A 117 4.95 4.74 -14.64
CA HIS A 117 3.62 5.32 -14.75
C HIS A 117 2.79 4.82 -13.59
N THR A 118 2.68 5.64 -12.53
CA THR A 118 1.76 5.38 -11.41
C THR A 118 0.49 6.20 -11.60
N SER A 119 -0.65 5.67 -11.17
CA SER A 119 -1.95 6.35 -11.24
C SER A 119 -1.93 7.76 -10.64
N MET A 120 -1.14 7.98 -9.58
CA MET A 120 -1.00 9.29 -8.92
C MET A 120 0.24 10.08 -9.36
N GLN A 121 0.94 9.63 -10.40
CA GLN A 121 2.04 10.33 -11.07
C GLN A 121 3.27 10.65 -10.21
N TYR A 122 3.45 10.02 -9.04
CA TYR A 122 4.72 10.10 -8.29
C TYR A 122 5.86 9.34 -8.99
N GLY A 123 5.51 8.42 -9.89
CA GLY A 123 6.45 7.84 -10.85
C GLY A 123 7.51 6.93 -10.25
N LEU A 124 7.19 6.27 -9.14
CA LEU A 124 8.07 5.33 -8.44
C LEU A 124 7.58 3.89 -8.64
N GLY A 125 8.50 2.98 -8.94
CA GLY A 125 8.27 1.53 -8.87
C GLY A 125 9.14 0.92 -7.78
N ALA A 126 8.54 0.19 -6.84
CA ALA A 126 9.28 -0.51 -5.80
C ALA A 126 9.82 -1.84 -6.32
N GLN A 127 10.97 -2.28 -5.83
CA GLN A 127 11.53 -3.59 -6.14
C GLN A 127 12.41 -4.12 -5.03
N THR A 128 12.54 -5.44 -4.99
CA THR A 128 13.67 -6.09 -4.31
C THR A 128 14.95 -6.00 -5.16
N GLY A 129 16.08 -5.78 -4.48
CA GLY A 129 17.39 -5.69 -5.10
C GLY A 129 17.71 -4.29 -5.62
N GLU A 130 18.94 -3.85 -5.36
CA GLU A 130 19.48 -2.57 -5.81
C GLU A 130 19.86 -2.63 -7.29
N THR A 131 19.69 -1.51 -7.99
CA THR A 131 20.34 -1.26 -9.30
C THR A 131 21.05 0.09 -9.25
N ALA A 132 21.85 0.42 -10.27
CA ALA A 132 22.71 1.61 -10.25
C ALA A 132 21.97 2.93 -9.97
N ASP A 133 20.68 3.01 -10.31
CA ASP A 133 19.88 4.25 -10.27
C ASP A 133 18.68 4.17 -9.32
N THR A 134 18.64 3.20 -8.41
CA THR A 134 17.54 3.10 -7.44
C THR A 134 17.69 4.10 -6.29
N LEU A 135 16.55 4.58 -5.79
CA LEU A 135 16.44 5.34 -4.55
C LEU A 135 16.20 4.38 -3.38
N ASP A 136 16.78 4.67 -2.22
CA ASP A 136 16.31 4.11 -0.96
C ASP A 136 14.97 4.77 -0.54
N PHE A 137 14.36 4.26 0.54
CA PHE A 137 13.08 4.78 1.03
C PHE A 137 13.11 6.26 1.39
N ALA A 138 14.21 6.76 1.98
CA ALA A 138 14.34 8.16 2.35
C ALA A 138 14.36 9.06 1.10
N ARG A 139 15.15 8.70 0.09
CA ARG A 139 15.23 9.44 -1.18
C ARG A 139 13.95 9.30 -2.00
N ALA A 140 13.24 8.17 -1.90
CA ALA A 140 11.91 8.00 -2.48
C ALA A 140 10.89 8.94 -1.82
N ARG A 141 10.91 9.10 -0.49
CA ARG A 141 10.09 10.08 0.24
C ARG A 141 10.41 11.51 -0.22
N ASP A 142 11.68 11.88 -0.31
CA ASP A 142 12.08 13.21 -0.79
C ASP A 142 11.60 13.47 -2.24
N HIS A 143 11.65 12.44 -3.09
CA HIS A 143 11.12 12.49 -4.45
C HIS A 143 9.60 12.71 -4.48
N ILE A 144 8.84 12.01 -3.63
CA ILE A 144 7.39 12.18 -3.48
C ILE A 144 7.06 13.62 -3.11
N TYR A 145 7.71 14.18 -2.08
CA TYR A 145 7.46 15.55 -1.65
C TYR A 145 7.81 16.59 -2.70
N ARG A 146 8.90 16.38 -3.46
CA ARG A 146 9.27 17.26 -4.57
C ARG A 146 8.16 17.30 -5.64
N ILE A 147 7.60 16.15 -6.01
CA ILE A 147 6.49 16.09 -6.96
C ILE A 147 5.22 16.71 -6.37
N GLU A 148 4.93 16.45 -5.09
CA GLU A 148 3.77 17.03 -4.41
C GLU A 148 3.79 18.57 -4.45
N GLU A 149 4.94 19.18 -4.14
CA GLU A 149 5.14 20.62 -4.19
C GLU A 149 5.01 21.17 -5.62
N GLN A 150 5.50 20.44 -6.62
CA GLN A 150 5.48 20.89 -8.01
C GLN A 150 4.08 20.84 -8.65
N PHE A 151 3.29 19.81 -8.35
CA PHE A 151 2.09 19.50 -9.14
C PHE A 151 0.78 19.52 -8.34
N ASN A 152 0.82 19.40 -7.00
CA ASN A 152 -0.39 19.21 -6.20
C ASN A 152 -0.77 20.39 -5.28
N ILE A 153 -0.26 21.60 -5.57
CA ILE A 153 -0.75 22.85 -4.93
C ILE A 153 -2.22 23.18 -5.32
N HIS A 154 -2.81 22.50 -6.33
CA HIS A 154 -4.10 22.88 -6.93
C HIS A 154 -5.31 22.06 -6.50
N GLY A 155 -5.42 21.80 -5.19
CA GLY A 155 -6.65 21.29 -4.57
C GLY A 155 -7.57 22.37 -4.00
N GLY A 156 -7.20 23.66 -4.05
CA GLY A 156 -7.94 24.70 -3.30
C GLY A 156 -7.97 26.13 -3.85
N ASN A 157 -7.11 26.55 -4.79
CA ASN A 157 -7.21 27.88 -5.41
C ASN A 157 -6.48 27.89 -6.76
N LEU A 158 -7.22 28.16 -7.84
CA LEU A 158 -6.71 28.27 -9.21
C LEU A 158 -6.07 29.65 -9.46
N GLU A 159 -4.95 29.93 -8.81
CA GLU A 159 -4.06 31.04 -9.19
C GLU A 159 -2.62 30.53 -9.26
N HIS A 160 -2.20 30.15 -10.46
CA HIS A 160 -0.80 29.81 -10.73
C HIS A 160 -0.03 31.07 -11.12
N PRO A 161 1.05 31.48 -10.42
CA PRO A 161 2.10 32.22 -11.08
C PRO A 161 2.84 31.27 -12.04
N GLU A 162 3.02 31.68 -13.30
CA GLU A 162 3.76 30.92 -14.32
C GLU A 162 5.12 30.45 -13.78
N PRO A 163 5.55 29.20 -14.09
CA PRO A 163 6.91 28.79 -13.80
C PRO A 163 7.88 29.67 -14.60
N ALA A 164 8.93 30.17 -13.92
CA ALA A 164 9.96 30.98 -14.56
C ALA A 164 10.56 30.22 -15.75
N SER A 165 10.58 30.88 -16.91
CA SER A 165 11.15 30.33 -18.15
C SER A 165 12.57 29.80 -17.93
N PRO A 166 12.91 28.64 -18.50
CA PRO A 166 14.26 28.10 -18.39
C PRO A 166 15.28 29.06 -19.01
N PRO A 167 16.52 29.12 -18.47
CA PRO A 167 17.55 29.98 -19.01
C PRO A 167 17.89 29.60 -20.46
N PRO A 168 18.25 30.57 -21.32
CA PRO A 168 18.57 30.29 -22.71
C PRO A 168 19.79 29.37 -22.80
N ILE A 169 19.65 28.32 -23.59
CA ILE A 169 20.75 27.41 -23.94
C ILE A 169 21.78 28.24 -24.71
N ARG A 170 23.00 28.33 -24.16
CA ARG A 170 24.17 28.91 -24.84
C ARG A 170 24.77 27.93 -25.83
#